data_AF-A0A2P2L5R0-F1
#
_entry.id   AF-A0A2P2L5R0-F1
#
_cell.length_a   1.000
_cell.length_b   1.000
_cell.length_c   1.000
_cell.angle_alpha   90.00
_cell.angle_beta   90.00
_cell.angle_gamma   90.00
#
_symmetry.space_group_name_H-M   'P 1'
#
loop_
_entity.id
_entity.type
_entity.pdbx_description
1 polymer ?
#
loop_
_entity_poly.entity_id
_entity_poly.type
_entity_poly.pdbx_seq_one_letter_code
_entity_poly.pdbx_strand_id
1 'polypeptide(L)'
;MATMTASSLSRGASNYDEVSMQQSLLFSDSLKDLKNLRTQLYSAAEYFELSYTNDEQKQMVVETLKDYAIKAIVNTVDHLGSVTYKVNDLLDGKVEEVTGTEFRVSCIEQRLRTCQEYVDHEGLSQQSLVISTPKYHKRYILPAGETMHGAVRTKSKYHGCSLDDEDDWHQFRNGRISPSLYHFWFLFKITI
;
A
#
# COMPACT_ATOMS: atom_id res chain seq x y z
N MET A 1 -34.12 18.47 -7.25
CA MET A 1 -33.62 17.81 -8.48
C MET A 1 -32.11 18.08 -8.52
N ALA A 2 -31.32 17.20 -7.91
CA ALA A 2 -29.87 17.37 -7.78
C ALA A 2 -29.18 16.28 -8.61
N THR A 3 -28.48 16.73 -9.65
CA THR A 3 -27.79 15.90 -10.63
C THR A 3 -26.53 15.30 -9.99
N MET A 4 -26.49 13.97 -9.85
CA MET A 4 -25.28 13.23 -9.50
C MET A 4 -24.58 12.82 -10.79
N THR A 5 -23.54 13.56 -11.19
CA THR A 5 -22.63 13.16 -12.28
C THR A 5 -21.66 12.11 -11.76
N ALA A 6 -22.04 10.83 -11.88
CA ALA A 6 -21.14 9.70 -11.74
C ALA A 6 -20.75 9.20 -13.15
N SER A 7 -19.66 9.74 -13.72
CA SER A 7 -19.11 9.19 -14.97
C SER A 7 -17.71 9.75 -15.28
N SER A 8 -16.74 9.56 -14.37
CA SER A 8 -15.32 9.70 -14.72
C SER A 8 -14.45 8.52 -14.29
N LEU A 9 -14.92 7.62 -13.43
CA LEU A 9 -14.11 6.51 -12.92
C LEU A 9 -13.88 5.36 -13.92
N SER A 10 -14.71 5.21 -14.95
CA SER A 10 -14.62 4.06 -15.86
C SER A 10 -13.64 4.24 -17.03
N ARG A 11 -13.36 5.49 -17.45
CA ARG A 11 -12.57 5.73 -18.67
C ARG A 11 -11.05 5.57 -18.46
N GLY A 12 -10.58 5.67 -17.22
CA GLY A 12 -9.16 5.45 -16.88
C GLY A 12 -8.78 3.96 -16.83
N ALA A 13 -9.66 3.10 -16.30
CA ALA A 13 -9.39 1.68 -16.16
C ALA A 13 -9.29 0.95 -17.52
N SER A 14 -10.09 1.38 -18.51
CA SER A 14 -10.05 0.82 -19.87
C SER A 14 -8.79 1.18 -20.64
N ASN A 15 -8.18 2.35 -20.38
CA ASN A 15 -7.01 2.82 -21.11
C ASN A 15 -5.72 2.22 -20.54
N TYR A 16 -5.66 2.04 -19.22
CA TYR A 16 -4.51 1.43 -18.54
C TYR A 16 -4.26 -0.02 -18.98
N ASP A 17 -5.33 -0.83 -19.12
CA ASP A 17 -5.23 -2.22 -19.58
C ASP A 17 -4.68 -2.32 -21.01
N GLU A 18 -5.10 -1.41 -21.89
CA GLU A 18 -4.61 -1.33 -23.28
C GLU A 18 -3.11 -0.98 -23.36
N VAL A 19 -2.64 -0.04 -22.53
CA VAL A 19 -1.21 0.33 -22.44
C VAL A 19 -0.37 -0.85 -21.92
N SER A 20 -0.86 -1.56 -20.90
CA SER A 20 -0.16 -2.72 -20.33
C SER A 20 -0.06 -3.87 -21.34
N MET A 21 -1.14 -4.14 -22.08
CA MET A 21 -1.13 -5.12 -23.17
C MET A 21 -0.11 -4.75 -24.25
N GLN A 22 -0.05 -3.47 -24.63
CA GLN A 22 0.89 -2.99 -25.64
C GLN A 22 2.35 -3.11 -25.18
N GLN A 23 2.65 -2.77 -23.92
CA GLN A 23 4.00 -2.95 -23.35
C GLN A 23 4.43 -4.42 -23.34
N SER A 24 3.52 -5.34 -23.02
CA SER A 24 3.78 -6.78 -23.04
C SER A 24 4.11 -7.29 -24.44
N LEU A 25 3.37 -6.83 -25.47
CA LEU A 25 3.66 -7.14 -26.87
C LEU A 25 5.06 -6.63 -27.28
N LEU A 26 5.37 -5.37 -26.98
CA LEU A 26 6.66 -4.77 -27.29
C LEU A 26 7.83 -5.48 -26.60
N PHE A 27 7.64 -6.01 -25.40
CA PHE A 27 8.62 -6.83 -24.70
C PHE A 27 8.82 -8.18 -25.40
N SER A 28 7.73 -8.86 -25.76
CA SER A 28 7.77 -10.11 -26.52
C SER A 28 8.52 -9.96 -27.85
N ASP A 29 8.28 -8.88 -28.58
CA ASP A 29 8.97 -8.58 -29.84
C ASP A 29 10.47 -8.42 -29.62
N SER A 30 10.88 -7.72 -28.56
CA SER A 30 12.31 -7.59 -28.22
C SER A 30 12.97 -8.91 -27.83
N LEU A 31 12.24 -9.84 -27.21
CA LEU A 31 12.74 -11.20 -26.99
C LEU A 31 12.86 -12.00 -28.29
N LYS A 32 11.96 -11.76 -29.26
CA LYS A 32 12.07 -12.35 -30.59
C LYS A 32 13.32 -11.82 -31.30
N ASP A 33 13.58 -10.52 -31.26
CA ASP A 33 14.76 -9.91 -31.86
C ASP A 33 16.05 -10.45 -31.24
N LEU A 34 16.10 -10.61 -29.92
CA LEU A 34 17.25 -11.20 -29.24
C LEU A 34 17.50 -12.66 -29.65
N LYS A 35 16.42 -13.44 -29.86
CA LYS A 35 16.53 -14.81 -30.40
C LYS A 35 17.04 -14.81 -31.84
N ASN A 36 16.62 -13.85 -32.66
CA ASN A 36 17.09 -13.70 -34.03
C ASN A 36 18.57 -13.32 -34.06
N LEU A 37 18.98 -12.36 -33.22
CA LEU A 37 20.39 -11.97 -33.06
C LEU A 37 21.25 -13.18 -32.72
N ARG A 38 20.83 -13.99 -31.74
CA ARG A 38 21.54 -15.24 -31.39
C ARG A 38 21.76 -16.13 -32.61
N THR A 39 20.72 -16.35 -33.41
CA THR A 39 20.83 -17.18 -34.63
C THR A 39 21.82 -16.57 -35.62
N GLN A 40 21.79 -15.25 -35.82
CA GLN A 40 22.74 -14.55 -36.71
C GLN A 40 24.18 -14.71 -36.22
N LEU A 41 24.42 -14.62 -34.92
CA LEU A 41 25.76 -14.80 -34.34
C LEU A 41 26.30 -16.21 -34.55
N TYR A 42 25.45 -17.24 -34.41
CA TYR A 42 25.84 -18.61 -34.71
C TYR A 42 26.18 -18.81 -36.19
N SER A 43 25.34 -18.30 -37.10
CA SER A 43 25.61 -18.37 -38.54
C SER A 43 26.89 -17.62 -38.93
N ALA A 44 27.17 -16.47 -38.32
CA ALA A 44 28.41 -15.74 -38.56
C ALA A 44 29.63 -16.51 -38.03
N ALA A 45 29.52 -17.12 -36.84
CA ALA A 45 30.59 -17.94 -36.28
C ALA A 45 30.93 -19.14 -37.18
N GLU A 46 29.92 -19.86 -37.66
CA GLU A 46 30.08 -20.97 -38.61
C GLU A 46 30.74 -20.48 -39.92
N TYR A 47 30.31 -19.34 -40.44
CA TYR A 47 30.92 -18.73 -41.63
C TYR A 47 32.42 -18.42 -41.43
N PHE A 48 32.79 -17.80 -40.31
CA PHE A 48 34.18 -17.47 -40.02
C PHE A 48 35.05 -18.72 -39.80
N GLU A 49 34.49 -19.77 -39.21
CA GLU A 49 35.17 -21.07 -39.07
C GLU A 49 35.50 -21.67 -40.44
N LEU A 50 34.48 -21.80 -41.31
CA LEU A 50 34.63 -22.30 -42.68
C LEU A 50 35.61 -21.44 -43.51
N SER A 51 35.52 -20.12 -43.39
CA SER A 51 36.41 -19.19 -44.10
C SER A 51 37.86 -19.34 -43.64
N TYR A 52 38.10 -19.47 -42.34
CA TYR A 52 39.45 -19.63 -41.80
C TYR A 52 40.12 -20.95 -42.23
N THR A 53 39.35 -22.02 -42.39
CA THR A 53 39.88 -23.32 -42.84
C THR A 53 40.17 -23.38 -44.34
N ASN A 54 39.38 -22.69 -45.17
CA ASN A 54 39.41 -22.85 -46.62
C ASN A 54 40.09 -21.70 -47.37
N ASP A 55 40.23 -20.52 -46.76
CA ASP A 55 40.84 -19.35 -47.39
C ASP A 55 42.36 -19.29 -47.16
N GLU A 56 43.11 -18.88 -48.19
CA GLU A 56 44.56 -18.66 -48.08
C GLU A 56 44.89 -17.32 -47.40
N GLN A 57 43.98 -16.33 -47.46
CA GLN A 57 44.13 -14.99 -46.89
C GLN A 57 43.76 -14.94 -45.40
N LYS A 58 44.34 -15.84 -44.60
CA LYS A 58 44.01 -16.02 -43.17
C LYS A 58 44.09 -14.73 -42.34
N GLN A 59 45.06 -13.87 -42.62
CA GLN A 59 45.21 -12.61 -41.89
C GLN A 59 44.01 -11.68 -42.10
N MET A 60 43.46 -11.62 -43.32
CA MET A 60 42.28 -10.81 -43.62
C MET A 60 41.03 -11.35 -42.91
N VAL A 61 40.86 -12.68 -42.89
CA VAL A 61 39.77 -13.35 -42.17
C VAL A 61 39.84 -13.02 -40.68
N VAL A 62 41.03 -13.08 -40.07
CA VAL A 62 41.23 -12.77 -38.65
C VAL A 62 40.91 -11.31 -38.32
N GLU A 63 41.36 -10.35 -39.12
CA GLU A 63 41.04 -8.93 -38.87
C GLU A 63 39.54 -8.66 -39.02
N THR A 64 38.89 -9.23 -40.05
CA THR A 64 37.44 -9.10 -40.24
C THR A 64 36.65 -9.74 -39.10
N LEU A 65 37.11 -10.89 -38.59
CA LEU A 65 36.50 -11.56 -37.44
C LEU A 65 36.61 -10.70 -36.18
N LYS A 66 37.74 -10.05 -35.92
CA LYS A 66 37.89 -9.14 -34.77
C LYS A 66 36.91 -7.97 -34.84
N ASP A 67 36.81 -7.33 -36.00
CA ASP A 67 35.86 -6.24 -36.23
C ASP A 67 34.41 -6.69 -36.04
N TYR A 68 34.07 -7.88 -36.53
CA TYR A 68 32.76 -8.47 -36.34
C TYR A 68 32.50 -8.80 -34.87
N ALA A 69 33.47 -9.39 -34.15
CA ALA A 69 33.34 -9.73 -32.75
C ALA A 69 33.07 -8.50 -31.88
N ILE A 70 33.76 -7.39 -32.14
CA ILE A 70 33.50 -6.12 -31.45
C ILE A 70 32.06 -5.66 -31.69
N LYS A 71 31.61 -5.64 -32.95
CA LYS A 71 30.23 -5.25 -33.30
C LYS A 71 29.18 -6.20 -32.71
N ALA A 72 29.44 -7.50 -32.71
CA ALA A 72 28.57 -8.51 -32.13
C ALA A 72 28.36 -8.31 -30.63
N ILE A 73 29.44 -8.00 -29.90
CA ILE A 73 29.37 -7.72 -28.47
C ILE A 73 28.54 -6.45 -28.23
N VAL A 74 28.85 -5.35 -28.93
CA VAL A 74 28.10 -4.08 -28.79
C VAL A 74 26.62 -4.29 -29.10
N ASN A 75 26.29 -4.92 -30.22
CA ASN A 75 24.90 -5.21 -30.60
C ASN A 75 24.19 -6.07 -29.54
N THR A 76 24.86 -7.09 -28.99
CA THR A 76 24.26 -7.94 -27.94
C THR A 76 23.99 -7.15 -26.68
N VAL A 77 24.93 -6.31 -26.25
CA VAL A 77 24.76 -5.44 -25.08
C VAL A 77 23.62 -4.45 -25.30
N ASP A 78 23.52 -3.83 -26.48
CA ASP A 78 22.45 -2.89 -26.81
C ASP A 78 21.07 -3.58 -26.80
N HIS A 79 20.95 -4.76 -27.41
CA HIS A 79 19.70 -5.54 -27.38
C HIS A 79 19.32 -5.95 -25.96
N LEU A 80 20.27 -6.38 -25.13
CA LEU A 80 20.03 -6.72 -23.72
C LEU A 80 19.62 -5.48 -22.90
N GLY A 81 20.24 -4.32 -23.17
CA GLY A 81 19.88 -3.05 -22.55
C GLY A 81 18.43 -2.67 -22.86
N SER A 82 18.02 -2.79 -24.12
CA SER A 82 16.64 -2.54 -24.55
C SER A 82 15.63 -3.49 -23.89
N VAL A 83 15.94 -4.79 -23.85
CA VAL A 83 15.10 -5.79 -23.17
C VAL A 83 14.97 -5.47 -21.67
N THR A 84 16.08 -5.11 -21.02
CA THR A 84 16.09 -4.75 -19.59
C THR A 84 15.23 -3.51 -19.32
N TYR A 85 15.35 -2.48 -20.16
CA TYR A 85 14.53 -1.28 -20.07
C TYR A 85 13.03 -1.59 -20.16
N LYS A 86 12.62 -2.44 -21.13
CA LYS A 86 11.21 -2.84 -21.29
C LYS A 86 10.67 -3.65 -20.12
N VAL A 87 11.50 -4.53 -19.53
CA VAL A 87 11.13 -5.27 -18.31
C VAL A 87 10.93 -4.32 -17.14
N ASN A 88 11.83 -3.34 -16.98
CA ASN A 88 11.72 -2.36 -15.90
C ASN A 88 10.44 -1.52 -16.04
N ASP A 89 10.14 -1.06 -17.25
CA ASP A 89 8.91 -0.29 -17.55
C ASP A 89 7.63 -1.09 -17.23
N LEU A 90 7.59 -2.37 -17.59
CA LEU A 90 6.50 -3.29 -17.22
C LEU A 90 6.40 -3.50 -15.71
N LEU A 91 7.54 -3.63 -15.04
CA LEU A 91 7.61 -3.83 -13.59
C LEU A 91 7.12 -2.58 -12.84
N ASP A 92 7.57 -1.39 -13.23
CA ASP A 92 7.19 -0.13 -12.60
C ASP A 92 5.67 0.06 -12.62
N GLY A 93 5.01 -0.21 -13.75
CA GLY A 93 3.54 -0.19 -13.83
C GLY A 93 2.88 -1.19 -12.87
N LYS A 94 3.44 -2.40 -12.73
CA LYS A 94 2.90 -3.40 -11.80
C LYS A 94 3.16 -3.05 -10.33
N VAL A 95 4.26 -2.39 -10.00
CA VAL A 95 4.51 -1.90 -8.65
C VAL A 95 3.50 -0.80 -8.30
N GLU A 96 3.21 0.12 -9.21
CA GLU A 96 2.17 1.15 -9.00
C GLU A 96 0.78 0.50 -8.76
N GLU A 97 0.42 -0.51 -9.57
CA GLU A 97 -0.83 -1.24 -9.40
C GLU A 97 -0.92 -1.91 -8.02
N VAL A 98 0.13 -2.62 -7.62
CA VAL A 98 0.17 -3.33 -6.33
C VAL A 98 0.09 -2.34 -5.16
N THR A 99 0.89 -1.26 -5.17
CA THR A 99 0.86 -0.23 -4.12
C THR A 99 -0.51 0.45 -4.03
N GLY A 100 -1.17 0.70 -5.16
CA GLY A 100 -2.54 1.21 -5.18
C GLY A 100 -3.55 0.24 -4.55
N THR A 101 -3.42 -1.06 -4.79
CA THR A 101 -4.28 -2.07 -4.15
C THR A 101 -4.00 -2.23 -2.67
N GLU A 102 -2.74 -2.22 -2.25
CA GLU A 102 -2.32 -2.29 -0.85
C GLU A 102 -2.89 -1.12 -0.03
N PHE A 103 -2.87 0.08 -0.60
CA PHE A 103 -3.50 1.25 0.03
C PHE A 103 -5.00 1.05 0.25
N ARG A 104 -5.72 0.51 -0.76
CA ARG A 104 -7.15 0.24 -0.66
C ARG A 104 -7.45 -0.82 0.41
N VAL A 105 -6.64 -1.88 0.49
CA VAL A 105 -6.75 -2.91 1.53
C VAL A 105 -6.52 -2.30 2.91
N SER A 106 -5.46 -1.50 3.08
CA SER A 106 -5.15 -0.82 4.34
C SER A 106 -6.29 0.09 4.81
N CYS A 107 -6.94 0.80 3.88
CA CYS A 107 -8.12 1.62 4.18
C CYS A 107 -9.31 0.77 4.67
N ILE A 108 -9.56 -0.38 4.03
CA ILE A 108 -10.61 -1.31 4.45
C ILE A 108 -10.32 -1.86 5.85
N GLU A 109 -9.07 -2.27 6.10
CA GLU A 109 -8.66 -2.78 7.41
C GLU A 109 -8.81 -1.73 8.51
N GLN A 110 -8.44 -0.48 8.25
CA GLN A 110 -8.61 0.60 9.21
C GLN A 110 -10.08 0.82 9.53
N ARG A 111 -10.95 0.85 8.51
CA ARG A 111 -12.40 0.98 8.71
C ARG A 111 -12.96 -0.19 9.51
N LEU A 112 -12.49 -1.41 9.24
CA LEU A 112 -12.91 -2.60 9.98
C LEU A 112 -12.50 -2.51 11.46
N ARG A 113 -11.25 -2.12 11.75
CA ARG A 113 -10.78 -1.90 13.12
C ARG A 113 -11.62 -0.86 13.85
N THR A 114 -11.89 0.27 13.21
CA THR A 114 -12.75 1.31 13.78
C THR A 114 -14.17 0.79 14.05
N CYS A 115 -14.76 0.01 13.14
CA CYS A 115 -16.07 -0.61 13.39
C CYS A 115 -16.02 -1.57 14.59
N GLN A 116 -14.96 -2.37 14.73
CA GLN A 116 -14.79 -3.26 15.88
C GLN A 116 -14.70 -2.47 17.19
N GLU A 117 -13.91 -1.39 17.22
CA GLU A 117 -13.80 -0.50 18.37
C GLU A 117 -15.17 0.09 18.77
N TYR A 118 -16.00 0.48 17.79
CA TYR A 118 -17.36 0.95 18.05
C TYR A 118 -18.26 -0.13 18.66
N VAL A 119 -18.23 -1.37 18.15
CA VAL A 119 -19.02 -2.48 18.71
C VAL A 119 -18.57 -2.81 20.14
N ASP A 120 -17.26 -2.83 20.39
CA ASP A 120 -16.70 -3.10 21.71
C ASP A 120 -17.10 -2.00 22.71
N HIS A 121 -17.03 -0.73 22.30
CA HIS A 121 -17.44 0.40 23.12
C HIS A 121 -18.94 0.39 23.45
N GLU A 122 -19.80 0.08 22.47
CA GLU A 122 -21.25 -0.06 22.69
C GLU A 122 -21.55 -1.23 23.65
N GLY A 123 -20.87 -2.36 23.50
CA GLY A 123 -20.98 -3.51 24.40
C GLY A 123 -20.65 -3.17 25.86
N LEU A 124 -19.55 -2.42 26.09
CA LEU A 124 -19.16 -1.95 27.42
C LEU A 124 -20.17 -0.96 28.01
N SER A 125 -20.70 -0.05 27.19
CA SER A 125 -21.74 0.91 27.61
C SER A 125 -23.01 0.21 28.07
N GLN A 126 -23.47 -0.81 27.33
CA GLN A 126 -24.63 -1.62 27.72
C GLN A 126 -24.41 -2.36 29.05
N GLN A 127 -23.22 -2.92 29.28
CA GLN A 127 -22.89 -3.55 30.56
C GLN A 127 -22.93 -2.56 31.74
N SER A 128 -22.43 -1.35 31.54
CA SER A 128 -22.45 -0.28 32.56
C SER A 128 -23.88 0.13 32.91
N LEU A 129 -24.76 0.30 31.92
CA LEU A 129 -26.17 0.68 32.12
C LEU A 129 -26.97 -0.35 32.93
N VAL A 130 -26.65 -1.65 32.80
CA VAL A 130 -27.28 -2.73 33.57
C VAL A 130 -26.88 -2.65 35.06
N ILE A 131 -25.71 -2.10 35.39
CA ILE A 131 -25.27 -1.88 36.76
C ILE A 131 -25.92 -0.60 37.29
N SER A 132 -27.20 -0.71 37.66
CA SER A 132 -27.90 0.35 38.39
C SER A 132 -27.30 0.51 39.79
N THR A 133 -26.40 1.49 39.94
CA THR A 133 -25.85 1.82 41.26
C THR A 133 -26.95 2.56 42.06
N PRO A 134 -27.50 1.98 43.14
CA PRO A 134 -28.58 2.65 43.85
C PRO A 134 -28.03 3.88 44.56
N LYS A 135 -28.56 5.07 44.25
CA LYS A 135 -28.24 6.31 44.97
C LYS A 135 -28.88 6.28 46.36
N TYR A 136 -28.23 5.61 47.31
CA TYR A 136 -28.64 5.68 48.72
C TYR A 136 -28.31 7.07 49.29
N HIS A 137 -29.33 7.77 49.75
CA HIS A 137 -29.15 8.98 50.55
C HIS A 137 -28.78 8.58 51.98
N LYS A 138 -27.60 8.99 52.48
CA LYS A 138 -27.24 8.79 53.89
C LYS A 138 -28.21 9.57 54.77
N ARG A 139 -29.20 8.89 55.36
CA ARG A 139 -30.04 9.44 56.42
C ARG A 139 -29.38 9.08 57.75
N TYR A 140 -28.74 10.04 58.41
CA TYR A 140 -28.37 9.88 59.81
C TYR A 140 -29.64 9.95 60.65
N ILE A 141 -30.05 8.83 61.23
CA ILE A 141 -31.10 8.81 62.25
C ILE A 141 -30.43 9.19 63.57
N LEU A 142 -30.67 10.41 64.03
CA LEU A 142 -30.30 10.82 65.39
C LEU A 142 -31.30 10.18 66.36
N PRO A 143 -30.85 9.43 67.38
CA PRO A 143 -31.74 8.89 68.41
C PRO A 143 -32.47 10.04 69.09
N ALA A 144 -33.80 9.91 69.21
CA ALA A 144 -34.64 10.92 69.81
C ALA A 144 -34.29 11.10 71.30
N GLY A 145 -33.66 12.23 71.60
CA GLY A 145 -33.50 12.77 72.96
C GLY A 145 -34.24 14.11 73.05
N GLU A 146 -35.44 14.04 73.60
CA GLU A 146 -36.24 15.07 74.27
C GLU A 146 -36.06 16.58 73.93
N THR A 147 -37.19 17.17 73.52
CA THR A 147 -37.61 18.58 73.66
C THR A 147 -36.95 19.64 72.76
N MET A 148 -37.72 20.18 71.81
CA MET A 148 -38.39 21.49 71.96
C MET A 148 -39.09 21.90 70.64
N HIS A 149 -40.28 22.47 70.80
CA HIS A 149 -41.14 23.05 69.78
C HIS A 149 -40.42 24.19 69.02
N GLY A 150 -40.50 24.23 67.69
CA GLY A 150 -39.93 25.35 66.93
C GLY A 150 -40.08 25.27 65.40
N ALA A 151 -41.24 25.72 64.91
CA ALA A 151 -41.44 26.51 63.69
C ALA A 151 -40.59 26.28 62.41
N VAL A 152 -41.35 26.01 61.34
CA VAL A 152 -41.22 26.62 59.98
C VAL A 152 -40.15 26.06 59.04
N ARG A 153 -40.66 25.41 57.98
CA ARG A 153 -40.02 25.26 56.68
C ARG A 153 -39.42 26.58 56.21
N THR A 154 -38.12 26.59 55.94
CA THR A 154 -37.52 27.49 54.95
C THR A 154 -36.64 26.69 54.02
N LYS A 155 -36.93 26.84 52.73
CA LYS A 155 -36.21 26.24 51.61
C LYS A 155 -34.73 26.60 51.69
N SER A 156 -33.87 25.60 51.77
CA SER A 156 -32.49 25.73 51.31
C SER A 156 -32.46 25.42 49.82
N LYS A 157 -32.17 26.43 49.00
CA LYS A 157 -31.82 26.27 47.59
C LYS A 157 -30.46 25.56 47.54
N TYR A 158 -30.45 24.28 47.21
CA TYR A 158 -29.26 23.66 46.64
C TYR A 158 -29.31 23.89 45.12
N HIS A 159 -28.45 24.78 44.64
CA HIS A 159 -28.13 24.93 43.23
C HIS A 159 -27.24 23.74 42.86
N GLY A 160 -27.85 22.69 42.31
CA GLY A 160 -27.11 21.58 41.72
C GLY A 160 -26.36 22.10 40.50
N CYS A 161 -25.04 21.98 40.54
CA CYS A 161 -24.16 22.29 39.42
C CYS A 161 -24.67 21.58 38.16
N SER A 162 -24.89 22.37 37.11
CA SER A 162 -24.90 21.89 35.74
C SER A 162 -23.57 21.18 35.53
N LEU A 163 -23.60 19.85 35.40
CA LEU A 163 -22.56 19.16 34.64
C LEU A 163 -23.04 19.28 33.20
N ASP A 164 -22.75 20.42 32.60
CA ASP A 164 -22.77 20.53 31.16
C ASP A 164 -21.74 19.53 30.64
N ASP A 165 -22.24 18.55 29.90
CA ASP A 165 -21.45 17.60 29.11
C ASP A 165 -20.67 18.42 28.07
N GLU A 166 -19.51 18.94 28.46
CA GLU A 166 -18.55 19.49 27.50
C GLU A 166 -17.90 18.31 26.77
N ASP A 167 -18.33 18.14 25.53
CA ASP A 167 -17.71 17.33 24.48
C ASP A 167 -16.20 17.63 24.36
N ASP A 168 -15.37 16.86 25.06
CA ASP A 168 -13.91 16.85 24.86
C ASP A 168 -13.54 15.96 23.65
N TRP A 169 -13.97 16.37 22.45
CA TRP A 169 -13.74 15.66 21.18
C TRP A 169 -12.52 16.18 20.39
N HIS A 170 -11.49 16.66 21.07
CA HIS A 170 -10.34 17.30 20.39
C HIS A 170 -8.97 16.80 20.85
N GLN A 171 -8.71 15.48 20.87
CA GLN A 171 -7.34 14.98 21.13
C GLN A 171 -6.81 13.83 20.24
N PHE A 172 -7.25 13.72 18.98
CA PHE A 172 -6.54 12.86 18.00
C PHE A 172 -5.98 13.67 16.83
N ARG A 173 -5.21 14.70 17.15
CA ARG A 173 -4.28 15.33 16.20
C ARG A 173 -2.85 15.21 16.76
N ASN A 174 -2.06 14.37 16.08
CA ASN A 174 -0.62 14.12 16.22
C ASN A 174 -0.21 13.08 17.28
N GLY A 175 0.35 11.95 16.83
CA GLY A 175 0.92 10.99 17.77
C GLY A 175 1.49 9.68 17.26
N ARG A 176 2.49 9.76 16.36
CA ARG A 176 3.58 8.78 16.16
C ARG A 176 3.23 7.47 15.41
N ILE A 177 3.80 7.41 14.20
CA ILE A 177 4.13 6.18 13.47
C ILE A 177 4.78 5.21 14.46
N SER A 178 4.14 4.06 14.69
CA SER A 178 4.71 3.00 15.52
C SER A 178 5.92 2.38 14.80
N PRO A 179 7.03 2.05 15.50
CA PRO A 179 8.24 1.54 14.86
C PRO A 179 8.13 0.13 14.28
N SER A 180 6.95 -0.51 14.36
CA SER A 180 6.76 -1.91 13.99
C SER A 180 6.86 -2.17 12.48
N LEU A 181 6.69 -1.13 11.65
CA LEU A 181 6.84 -1.24 10.20
C LEU A 181 8.31 -1.31 9.76
N TYR A 182 9.25 -0.73 10.52
CA TYR A 182 10.68 -0.83 10.19
C TYR A 182 11.21 -2.26 10.37
N HIS A 183 10.67 -3.03 11.32
CA HIS A 183 11.11 -4.41 11.55
C HIS A 183 10.62 -5.35 10.43
N PHE A 184 9.42 -5.12 9.91
CA PHE A 184 8.91 -5.85 8.74
C PHE A 184 9.68 -5.48 7.46
N TRP A 185 10.04 -4.20 7.29
CA TRP A 185 10.84 -3.76 6.16
C TRP A 185 12.30 -4.26 6.23
N PHE A 186 12.90 -4.32 7.44
CA PHE A 186 14.26 -4.82 7.65
C PHE A 186 14.37 -6.34 7.40
N LEU A 187 13.33 -7.11 7.75
CA LEU A 187 13.26 -8.54 7.45
C LEU A 187 13.10 -8.83 5.95
N PHE A 188 12.39 -7.98 5.21
CA PHE A 188 12.24 -8.15 3.76
C PHE A 188 13.53 -7.85 2.98
N LYS A 189 14.37 -6.94 3.49
CA LYS A 189 15.63 -6.54 2.85
C LYS A 189 16.81 -7.51 3.07
N ILE A 190 16.70 -8.45 4.01
CA ILE A 190 17.74 -9.46 4.32
C ILE A 190 17.52 -10.78 3.55
N THR A 191 16.39 -10.92 2.85
CA THR A 191 16.00 -12.17 2.15
C THR A 191 16.19 -12.11 0.63
N ILE A 192 16.86 -11.07 0.10
CA ILE A 192 17.32 -10.97 -1.31
C ILE A 192 18.81 -10.67 -1.29
#